data_AF-A0A7Y4X107-F1
#
_entry.id   AF-A0A7Y4X107-F1
#
_cell.length_a   1.000
_cell.length_b   1.000
_cell.length_c   1.000
_cell.angle_alpha   90.00
_cell.angle_beta   90.00
_cell.angle_gamma   90.00
#
_symmetry.space_group_name_H-M   'P 1'
#
loop_
_entity.id
_entity.type
_entity.pdbx_description
1 polymer ?
#
loop_
_entity_poly.entity_id
_entity_poly.type
_entity_poly.pdbx_seq_one_letter_code
_entity_poly.pdbx_strand_id
1 'polypeptide(L)'
;MKRKITSLLFLGMLACNKSKSPDQLGIEVCDCFKKNLHISFPNPDTGEAEDECAKMQVNALQNFKSDSNKKKQFNKALRDCASPMIEKLFNDRIK
;
A
#
# COMPACT_ATOMS: atom_id res chain seq x y z
N MET A 1 40.76 23.01 15.82
CA MET A 1 39.80 22.53 14.80
C MET A 1 39.64 21.02 14.95
N LYS A 2 38.49 20.53 15.41
CA LYS A 2 38.24 19.08 15.61
C LYS A 2 37.28 18.59 14.52
N ARG A 3 37.80 17.77 13.59
CA ARG A 3 37.01 17.07 12.57
C ARG A 3 36.31 15.89 13.23
N LYS A 4 34.97 15.89 13.28
CA LYS A 4 34.19 14.72 13.70
C LYS A 4 33.92 13.87 12.46
N ILE A 5 34.63 12.75 12.36
CA ILE A 5 34.33 11.66 11.41
C ILE A 5 33.14 10.92 12.02
N THR A 6 31.94 11.24 11.58
CA THR A 6 30.74 10.51 11.98
C THR A 6 30.69 9.21 11.17
N SER A 7 31.05 8.15 11.87
CA SER A 7 31.04 6.74 11.49
C SER A 7 29.89 6.37 10.55
N LEU A 8 30.25 5.81 9.38
CA LEU A 8 29.38 4.98 8.56
C LEU A 8 28.97 3.75 9.40
N LEU A 9 27.79 3.81 10.02
CA LEU A 9 27.11 2.63 10.52
C LEU A 9 26.47 1.90 9.34
N PHE A 10 27.28 1.04 8.73
CA PHE A 10 26.82 -0.17 8.05
C PHE A 10 25.94 -0.96 9.02
N LEU A 11 24.63 -0.70 9.02
CA LEU A 11 23.65 -1.69 9.46
C LEU A 11 23.18 -2.44 8.21
N GLY A 12 23.96 -3.46 7.86
CA GLY A 12 23.49 -4.56 7.02
C GLY A 12 22.38 -5.28 7.77
N MET A 13 21.14 -4.80 7.62
CA MET A 13 19.98 -5.59 7.94
C MET A 13 19.85 -6.65 6.86
N LEU A 14 20.16 -7.89 7.25
CA LEU A 14 19.68 -9.11 6.63
C LEU A 14 18.16 -9.02 6.46
N ALA A 15 17.71 -8.45 5.35
CA ALA A 15 16.33 -8.55 4.93
C ALA A 15 16.10 -10.01 4.56
N CYS A 16 15.63 -10.79 5.54
CA CYS A 16 14.86 -12.00 5.30
C CYS A 16 13.68 -11.60 4.40
N ASN A 17 13.86 -11.70 3.08
CA ASN A 17 12.80 -11.58 2.10
C ASN A 17 11.88 -12.82 2.22
N LYS A 18 11.13 -12.92 3.32
CA LYS A 18 9.84 -13.62 3.25
C LYS A 18 9.01 -12.77 2.30
N SER A 19 8.92 -13.22 1.06
CA SER A 19 8.01 -12.60 0.09
C SER A 19 6.63 -12.53 0.74
N LYS A 20 6.10 -11.31 0.85
CA LYS A 20 4.77 -11.10 1.42
C LYS A 20 3.78 -11.93 0.61
N SER A 21 2.87 -12.59 1.30
CA SER A 21 1.80 -13.33 0.63
C SER A 21 0.90 -12.36 -0.16
N PRO A 22 0.18 -12.84 -1.18
CA PRO A 22 -0.77 -12.02 -1.92
C PRO A 22 -1.80 -11.34 -1.01
N ASP A 23 -2.27 -12.03 0.04
CA ASP A 23 -3.22 -11.48 1.01
C ASP A 23 -2.63 -10.31 1.80
N GLN A 24 -1.40 -10.46 2.30
CA GLN A 24 -0.69 -9.40 3.02
C GLN A 24 -0.47 -8.17 2.13
N LEU A 25 -0.11 -8.36 0.86
CA LEU A 25 0.03 -7.26 -0.09
C LEU A 25 -1.31 -6.58 -0.39
N GLY A 26 -2.40 -7.33 -0.49
CA GLY A 26 -3.74 -6.77 -0.69
C GLY A 26 -4.18 -5.88 0.47
N ILE A 27 -3.92 -6.30 1.71
CA ILE A 27 -4.19 -5.51 2.92
C ILE A 27 -3.34 -4.23 2.94
N GLU A 28 -2.04 -4.35 2.64
CA GLU A 28 -1.11 -3.21 2.67
C GLU A 28 -1.47 -2.12 1.66
N VAL A 29 -1.85 -2.52 0.43
CA VAL A 29 -2.34 -1.58 -0.60
C VAL A 29 -3.63 -0.89 -0.13
N CYS A 30 -4.57 -1.64 0.45
CA CYS A 30 -5.80 -1.06 0.97
C CYS A 30 -5.54 -0.06 2.10
N ASP A 31 -4.65 -0.39 3.03
CA ASP A 31 -4.32 0.49 4.16
C ASP A 31 -3.58 1.75 3.70
N CYS A 32 -2.81 1.68 2.61
CA CYS A 32 -2.27 2.85 1.92
C CYS A 32 -3.41 3.76 1.45
N PHE A 33 -4.37 3.23 0.69
CA PHE A 33 -5.51 4.01 0.21
C PHE A 33 -6.36 4.57 1.37
N LYS A 34 -6.62 3.81 2.45
CA LYS A 34 -7.33 4.31 3.64
C LYS A 34 -6.68 5.57 4.21
N LYS A 35 -5.36 5.55 4.37
CA LYS A 35 -4.62 6.67 4.97
C LYS A 35 -4.73 7.93 4.11
N ASN A 36 -4.76 7.76 2.79
CA ASN A 36 -4.76 8.88 1.85
C ASN A 36 -6.17 9.37 1.48
N LEU A 37 -7.20 8.50 1.54
CA LEU A 37 -8.61 8.86 1.32
C LEU A 37 -9.18 9.82 2.38
N HIS A 38 -8.54 9.93 3.55
CA HIS A 38 -8.95 10.83 4.63
C HIS A 38 -8.29 12.23 4.57
N ILE A 39 -7.45 12.51 3.57
CA ILE A 39 -6.85 13.84 3.42
C ILE A 39 -7.93 14.76 2.85
N SER A 40 -8.72 15.36 3.75
CA SER A 40 -9.98 16.08 3.49
C SER A 40 -9.84 17.43 2.79
N PHE A 41 -8.72 17.69 2.12
CA PHE A 41 -8.47 18.92 1.39
C PHE A 41 -7.77 18.57 0.08
N PRO A 42 -8.02 19.31 -1.03
CA PRO A 42 -7.24 19.18 -2.26
C PRO A 42 -5.81 19.66 -1.98
N ASN A 43 -5.04 18.83 -1.31
CA ASN A 43 -3.62 18.98 -1.14
C ASN A 43 -2.97 18.27 -2.35
N PRO A 44 -2.09 18.91 -3.12
CA PRO A 44 -1.32 18.24 -4.18
C PRO A 44 -0.64 16.95 -3.70
N ASP A 45 -0.26 16.88 -2.42
CA ASP A 45 0.36 15.69 -1.82
C ASP A 45 -0.59 14.47 -1.73
N THR A 46 -1.92 14.70 -1.73
CA THR A 46 -2.92 13.61 -1.74
C THR A 46 -2.82 12.82 -3.03
N GLY A 47 -2.57 13.48 -4.16
CA GLY A 47 -2.40 12.82 -5.47
C GLY A 47 -1.12 11.99 -5.54
N GLU A 48 -0.01 12.48 -4.98
CA GLU A 48 1.25 11.71 -4.92
C GLU A 48 1.11 10.46 -4.06
N ALA A 49 0.47 10.58 -2.90
CA ALA A 49 0.26 9.46 -2.01
C ALA A 49 -0.71 8.41 -2.57
N GLU A 50 -1.75 8.83 -3.30
CA GLU A 50 -2.63 7.92 -4.04
C GLU A 50 -1.89 7.21 -5.19
N ASP A 51 -1.03 7.93 -5.92
CA ASP A 51 -0.19 7.38 -6.97
C ASP A 51 0.80 6.33 -6.42
N GLU A 52 1.35 6.54 -5.23
CA GLU A 52 2.18 5.54 -4.55
C GLU A 52 1.40 4.27 -4.22
N CYS A 53 0.19 4.39 -3.67
CA CYS A 53 -0.68 3.24 -3.42
C CYS A 53 -1.03 2.49 -4.73
N ALA A 54 -1.31 3.24 -5.81
CA ALA A 54 -1.60 2.68 -7.13
C ALA A 54 -0.38 1.95 -7.70
N LYS A 55 0.83 2.49 -7.55
CA LYS A 55 2.08 1.82 -7.94
C LYS A 55 2.28 0.53 -7.16
N MET A 56 2.01 0.51 -5.85
CA MET A 56 2.06 -0.71 -5.04
C MET A 56 1.10 -1.79 -5.57
N GLN A 57 -0.13 -1.41 -5.91
CA GLN A 57 -1.12 -2.31 -6.49
C GLN A 57 -0.65 -2.88 -7.83
N VAL A 58 -0.17 -2.03 -8.74
CA VAL A 58 0.32 -2.45 -10.06
C VAL A 58 1.52 -3.38 -9.92
N ASN A 59 2.48 -3.05 -9.06
CA ASN A 59 3.66 -3.89 -8.80
C ASN A 59 3.27 -5.27 -8.27
N ALA A 60 2.31 -5.35 -7.33
CA ALA A 60 1.80 -6.63 -6.84
C ALA A 60 1.16 -7.45 -7.98
N LEU A 61 0.31 -6.83 -8.80
CA LEU A 61 -0.36 -7.50 -9.93
C LEU A 61 0.61 -7.95 -11.03
N GLN A 62 1.68 -7.19 -11.28
CA GLN A 62 2.75 -7.57 -12.20
C GLN A 62 3.54 -8.77 -11.67
N ASN A 63 3.85 -8.80 -10.37
CA ASN A 63 4.52 -9.94 -9.73
C ASN A 63 3.68 -11.22 -9.77
N PHE A 64 2.35 -11.08 -9.87
CA PHE A 64 1.42 -12.20 -10.01
C PHE A 64 0.94 -12.41 -11.46
N LYS A 65 1.58 -11.78 -12.47
CA LYS A 65 1.05 -11.73 -13.84
C LYS A 65 0.67 -13.10 -14.40
N SER A 66 1.50 -14.11 -14.14
CA SER A 66 1.31 -15.50 -14.59
C SER A 66 0.57 -16.40 -13.59
N ASP A 67 0.30 -15.94 -12.36
CA ASP A 67 -0.31 -16.73 -11.29
C ASP A 67 -1.72 -16.21 -10.97
N SER A 68 -2.71 -16.83 -11.61
CA SER A 68 -4.12 -16.44 -11.47
C SER A 68 -4.65 -16.64 -10.04
N ASN A 69 -4.11 -17.60 -9.28
CA ASN A 69 -4.53 -17.84 -7.90
C ASN A 69 -4.01 -16.74 -6.98
N LYS A 70 -2.75 -16.33 -7.12
CA LYS A 70 -2.21 -15.19 -6.36
C LYS A 70 -2.93 -13.90 -6.68
N LYS A 71 -3.26 -13.65 -7.96
CA LYS A 71 -4.10 -12.51 -8.35
C LYS A 71 -5.47 -12.53 -7.67
N LYS A 72 -6.13 -13.68 -7.62
CA LYS A 72 -7.44 -13.82 -6.96
C LYS A 72 -7.34 -13.56 -5.45
N GLN A 73 -6.33 -14.10 -4.78
CA GLN A 73 -6.08 -13.88 -3.35
C GLN A 73 -5.84 -12.40 -3.06
N PHE A 74 -4.89 -11.77 -3.77
CA PHE A 74 -4.62 -10.33 -3.66
C PHE A 74 -5.88 -9.48 -3.87
N ASN A 75 -6.62 -9.73 -4.96
CA ASN A 75 -7.83 -8.97 -5.27
C ASN A 75 -8.94 -9.21 -4.24
N LYS A 76 -9.05 -10.41 -3.68
CA LYS A 76 -10.01 -10.71 -2.61
C LYS A 76 -9.66 -9.92 -1.36
N ALA A 77 -8.41 -9.98 -0.90
CA ALA A 77 -7.96 -9.24 0.26
C ALA A 77 -8.16 -7.72 0.11
N LEU A 78 -7.86 -7.17 -1.08
CA LEU A 78 -8.09 -5.77 -1.41
C LEU A 78 -9.59 -5.41 -1.36
N ARG A 79 -10.47 -6.24 -1.93
CA ARG A 79 -11.93 -6.04 -1.92
C ARG A 79 -12.54 -6.15 -0.53
N ASP A 80 -12.16 -7.17 0.24
CA ASP A 80 -12.66 -7.37 1.60
C ASP A 80 -12.30 -6.17 2.48
N CYS A 81 -11.11 -5.61 2.28
CA CYS A 81 -10.67 -4.41 2.96
C CYS A 81 -11.37 -3.12 2.48
N ALA A 82 -11.70 -3.02 1.19
CA ALA A 82 -12.34 -1.86 0.59
C ALA A 82 -13.86 -1.80 0.76
N SER A 83 -14.53 -2.96 0.88
CA SER A 83 -16.00 -3.05 0.92
C SER A 83 -16.64 -2.19 2.02
N PRO A 84 -16.12 -2.16 3.27
CA PRO A 84 -16.69 -1.28 4.31
C PRO A 84 -16.55 0.22 3.99
N MET A 85 -15.49 0.61 3.28
CA MET A 85 -15.32 2.01 2.85
C MET A 85 -16.31 2.39 1.76
N ILE A 86 -16.53 1.50 0.80
CA ILE A 86 -17.51 1.70 -0.27
C ILE A 86 -18.92 1.78 0.32
N GLU A 87 -19.30 0.86 1.21
CA GLU A 87 -20.60 0.90 1.90
C GLU A 87 -20.81 2.20 2.68
N LYS A 88 -19.78 2.66 3.40
CA LYS A 88 -19.83 3.95 4.10
C LYS A 88 -20.02 5.11 3.12
N LEU A 89 -19.25 5.18 2.05
CA LEU A 89 -19.36 6.24 1.02
C LEU A 89 -20.71 6.24 0.29
N PHE A 90 -21.33 5.08 0.10
CA PHE A 90 -22.67 4.98 -0.48
C PHE A 90 -23.74 5.43 0.52
N ASN A 91 -23.66 4.99 1.77
CA ASN A 91 -24.61 5.37 2.81
C ASN A 91 -24.53 6.87 3.16
N ASP A 92 -23.32 7.44 3.16
CA ASP A 92 -23.10 8.88 3.42
C ASP A 92 -23.60 9.77 2.26
N ARG A 93 -23.81 9.22 1.05
CA ARG A 93 -24.33 9.95 -0.12
C ARG A 93 -25.86 9.97 -0.22
N ILE A 94 -26.54 9.10 0.51
CA ILE A 94 -28.01 8.93 0.46
C ILE A 94 -28.70 9.72 1.60
N LYS A 95 -27.93 10.26 2.55
CA LYS A 95 -28.40 11.22 3.57
C LYS A 95 -28.14 12.65 3.14
#